data_AF-A0A965HCK6-F1
#
_entry.id   AF-A0A965HCK6-F1
#
_cell.length_a   1.000
_cell.length_b   1.000
_cell.length_c   1.000
_cell.angle_alpha   90.00
_cell.angle_beta   90.00
_cell.angle_gamma   90.00
#
_symmetry.space_group_name_H-M   'P 1'
#
loop_
_entity.id
_entity.type
_entity.pdbx_description
1 polymer ?
#
loop_
_entity_poly.entity_id
_entity_poly.type
_entity_poly.pdbx_seq_one_letter_code
_entity_poly.pdbx_strand_id
1 'polypeptide(L)'
;IITHPTIYLGDDLFAFVDRIQQRKSDPQPNSAPYKIDDFRLNDGQLSVSINGQPVLPLPVRFAAEQKNLELTDFTQLQLSTRFTIPSSDIHYPAYDLSVINLRGNLFFSLGQDPSGQRAKNVVPTLFADQITFRKLTAQNLSIAVTVNSQGIYGRANALLGGGSLDGGFTLEFRPDLPWSAWSSTSNMESRVITDALTPGTFGLRSKVDALVNVNAQGKNIRGGYGTISFLDQARRRQGRPWSAPELRLRFGRNTRHLSTPLSPVNPEPPGS
;
A
#
# COMPACT_ATOMS: atom_id res chain seq x y z
N ILE A 1 -20.35 11.65 21.65
CA ILE A 1 -20.25 11.64 20.16
C ILE A 1 -19.11 12.58 19.77
N ILE A 2 -18.21 12.13 18.91
CA ILE A 2 -17.10 12.92 18.33
C ILE A 2 -17.36 13.06 16.83
N THR A 3 -17.20 14.26 16.28
CA THR A 3 -17.45 14.53 14.86
C THR A 3 -16.25 15.20 14.22
N HIS A 4 -15.90 14.80 13.00
CA HIS A 4 -14.78 15.32 12.21
C HIS A 4 -13.39 15.28 12.90
N PRO A 5 -13.05 14.25 13.71
CA PRO A 5 -11.72 14.19 14.32
C PRO A 5 -10.66 13.91 13.26
N THR A 6 -9.47 14.47 13.43
CA THR A 6 -8.31 14.14 12.60
C THR A 6 -7.31 13.32 13.42
N ILE A 7 -6.91 12.16 12.90
CA ILE A 7 -5.79 11.38 13.44
C ILE A 7 -4.56 11.67 12.57
N TYR A 8 -3.54 12.23 13.21
CA TYR A 8 -2.25 12.45 12.59
C TYR A 8 -1.39 11.19 12.70
N LEU A 9 -1.00 10.63 11.56
CA LEU A 9 -0.12 9.48 11.45
C LEU A 9 1.32 9.99 11.36
N GLY A 10 2.03 9.96 12.49
CA GLY A 10 3.42 10.39 12.58
C GLY A 10 3.93 10.41 14.02
N ASP A 11 5.03 11.15 14.25
CA ASP A 11 5.80 11.13 15.50
C ASP A 11 4.94 11.31 16.76
N ASP A 12 3.98 12.23 16.71
CA ASP A 12 3.13 12.55 17.86
C ASP A 12 2.22 11.38 18.27
N LEU A 13 1.67 10.65 17.30
CA LEU A 13 0.87 9.46 17.57
C LEU A 13 1.73 8.37 18.21
N PHE A 14 2.96 8.18 17.72
CA PHE A 14 3.87 7.19 18.28
C PHE A 14 4.38 7.59 19.67
N ALA A 15 4.66 8.88 19.89
CA ALA A 15 5.03 9.43 21.20
C ALA A 15 3.88 9.33 22.22
N PHE A 16 2.64 9.57 21.79
CA PHE A 16 1.45 9.36 22.60
C PHE A 16 1.30 7.89 23.00
N VAL A 17 1.44 6.98 22.03
CA VAL A 17 1.44 5.53 22.27
C VAL A 17 2.52 5.16 23.29
N ASP A 18 3.73 5.69 23.16
CA ASP A 18 4.83 5.43 24.10
C ASP A 18 4.51 5.88 25.51
N ARG A 19 3.96 7.10 25.65
CA ARG A 19 3.56 7.64 26.95
C ARG A 19 2.47 6.80 27.61
N ILE A 20 1.50 6.34 26.83
CA ILE A 20 0.45 5.42 27.31
C ILE A 20 1.06 4.12 27.83
N GLN A 21 2.01 3.57 27.09
CA GLN A 21 2.63 2.31 27.45
C GLN A 21 3.51 2.42 28.69
N GLN A 22 4.20 3.54 28.89
CA GLN A 22 4.95 3.80 30.12
C GLN A 22 4.01 3.85 31.34
N ARG A 23 2.86 4.50 31.21
CA ARG A 23 1.86 4.57 32.30
C ARG A 23 1.23 3.22 32.67
N LYS A 24 1.14 2.27 31.74
CA LYS A 24 0.69 0.90 32.07
C LYS A 24 1.67 0.13 32.98
N SER A 25 2.93 0.55 33.03
CA SER A 25 3.95 -0.08 33.87
C SER A 25 4.01 0.50 35.29
N ASP A 26 3.39 1.66 35.51
CA ASP A 26 3.27 2.27 36.84
C ASP A 26 2.03 1.73 37.56
N PRO A 27 2.10 1.44 38.88
CA PRO A 27 0.92 1.03 39.63
C PRO A 27 -0.13 2.15 39.62
N GLN A 28 -1.20 1.95 38.86
CA GLN A 28 -2.30 2.91 38.82
C GLN A 28 -3.04 2.89 40.17
N PRO A 29 -3.41 4.08 40.71
CA PRO A 29 -4.37 4.14 41.81
C PRO A 29 -5.68 3.46 41.36
N ASN A 30 -6.31 2.75 42.29
CA ASN A 30 -7.52 1.95 42.05
C ASN A 30 -8.72 2.89 41.77
N SER A 31 -8.80 3.43 40.55
CA SER A 31 -9.88 4.31 40.12
C SER A 31 -11.02 3.48 39.55
N ALA A 32 -12.25 3.79 39.96
CA ALA A 32 -13.45 3.17 39.41
C ALA A 32 -13.50 3.35 37.87
N PRO A 33 -13.93 2.33 37.10
CA PRO A 33 -13.97 2.41 35.65
C PRO A 33 -14.99 3.45 35.18
N TYR A 34 -14.61 4.24 34.19
CA TYR A 34 -15.52 5.06 33.43
C TYR A 34 -16.41 4.16 32.57
N LYS A 35 -17.72 4.36 32.65
CA LYS A 35 -18.68 3.69 31.77
C LYS A 35 -19.17 4.68 30.72
N ILE A 36 -19.04 4.30 29.46
CA ILE A 36 -19.56 5.05 28.31
C ILE A 36 -20.59 4.17 27.63
N ASP A 37 -21.86 4.54 27.76
CA ASP A 37 -22.97 3.75 27.21
C ASP A 37 -22.94 3.71 25.67
N ASP A 38 -22.77 4.87 25.04
CA ASP A 38 -22.69 5.02 23.58
C ASP A 38 -21.47 5.87 23.18
N PHE A 39 -20.48 5.23 22.59
CA PHE A 39 -19.36 5.89 21.92
C PHE A 39 -19.59 5.88 20.41
N ARG A 40 -19.58 7.06 19.80
CA ARG A 40 -19.66 7.24 18.33
C ARG A 40 -18.65 8.27 17.85
N LEU A 41 -17.99 7.94 16.77
CA LEU A 41 -17.09 8.78 16.01
C LEU A 41 -17.54 8.79 14.55
N ASN A 42 -17.83 9.99 14.05
CA ASN A 42 -18.31 10.19 12.68
C ASN A 42 -17.36 11.08 11.88
N ASP A 43 -17.21 10.75 10.60
CA ASP A 43 -16.47 11.51 9.59
C ASP A 43 -15.02 11.85 9.99
N GLY A 44 -14.33 10.91 10.63
CA GLY A 44 -12.92 11.05 10.98
C GLY A 44 -12.02 11.12 9.76
N GLN A 45 -10.92 11.86 9.87
CA GLN A 45 -9.91 12.03 8.82
C GLN A 45 -8.56 11.47 9.24
N LEU A 46 -7.88 10.79 8.33
CA LEU A 46 -6.46 10.44 8.51
C LEU A 46 -5.59 11.48 7.80
N SER A 47 -4.51 11.91 8.45
CA SER A 47 -3.51 12.77 7.84
C SER A 47 -2.12 12.28 8.20
N VAL A 48 -1.21 12.18 7.23
CA VAL A 48 0.20 11.93 7.50
C VAL A 48 0.83 13.22 8.03
N SER A 49 1.57 13.11 9.13
CA SER A 49 2.37 14.18 9.71
C SER A 49 3.83 13.80 9.71
N ILE A 50 4.70 14.72 9.32
CA ILE A 50 6.15 14.53 9.28
C ILE A 50 6.76 15.63 10.12
N ASN A 51 7.56 15.27 11.14
CA ASN A 51 8.13 16.22 12.11
C ASN A 51 7.06 17.10 12.78
N GLY A 52 5.92 16.52 13.17
CA GLY A 52 4.81 17.23 13.82
C GLY A 52 4.01 18.18 12.91
N GLN A 53 4.33 18.28 11.62
CA GLN A 53 3.57 19.09 10.66
C GLN A 53 2.68 18.19 9.78
N PRO A 54 1.39 18.50 9.60
CA PRO A 54 0.54 17.74 8.68
C PRO A 54 0.95 18.01 7.24
N VAL A 55 1.33 16.95 6.52
CA VAL A 55 1.86 17.06 5.15
C VAL A 55 0.88 16.53 4.11
N LEU A 56 0.09 15.49 4.46
CA LEU A 56 -0.76 14.82 3.50
C LEU A 56 -2.07 14.31 4.12
N PRO A 57 -3.22 14.96 3.88
CA PRO A 57 -4.51 14.37 4.20
C PRO A 57 -4.75 13.13 3.31
N LEU A 58 -5.16 12.02 3.93
CA LEU A 58 -5.53 10.82 3.20
C LEU A 58 -7.01 10.92 2.75
N PRO A 59 -7.34 10.42 1.55
CA PRO A 59 -8.67 10.56 0.97
C PRO A 59 -9.67 9.52 1.51
N VAL A 60 -9.49 9.08 2.75
CA VAL A 60 -10.35 8.10 3.41
C VAL A 60 -10.94 8.69 4.67
N ARG A 61 -12.25 8.48 4.84
CA ARG A 61 -12.96 8.80 6.09
C ARG A 61 -13.06 7.56 6.94
N PHE A 62 -13.00 7.73 8.26
CA PHE A 62 -13.21 6.63 9.19
C PHE A 62 -14.31 6.96 10.20
N ALA A 63 -14.93 5.92 10.72
CA ALA A 63 -15.94 5.98 11.75
C ALA A 63 -15.64 4.93 12.83
N ALA A 64 -16.28 5.08 13.98
CA ALA A 64 -16.29 4.06 15.01
C ALA A 64 -17.58 4.13 15.81
N GLU A 65 -18.11 2.98 16.20
CA GLU A 65 -19.26 2.89 17.10
C GLU A 65 -19.01 1.74 18.08
N GLN A 66 -19.24 2.01 19.36
CA GLN A 66 -19.10 1.03 20.44
C GLN A 66 -20.14 1.33 21.53
N LYS A 67 -20.76 0.27 22.06
CA LYS A 67 -21.68 0.35 23.20
C LYS A 67 -21.03 -0.23 24.46
N ASN A 68 -21.46 0.26 25.61
CA ASN A 68 -21.08 -0.24 26.93
C ASN A 68 -19.55 -0.33 27.09
N LEU A 69 -18.86 0.74 26.73
CA LEU A 69 -17.42 0.82 26.81
C LEU A 69 -17.03 1.10 28.27
N GLU A 70 -16.41 0.12 28.91
CA GLU A 70 -15.81 0.27 30.23
C GLU A 70 -14.32 0.57 30.07
N LEU A 71 -13.89 1.71 30.63
CA LEU A 71 -12.51 2.18 30.56
C LEU A 71 -12.01 2.38 31.98
N THR A 72 -10.97 1.65 32.37
CA THR A 72 -10.21 2.02 33.58
C THR A 72 -9.30 3.22 33.31
N ASP A 73 -8.94 3.45 32.04
CA ASP A 73 -8.19 4.61 31.57
C ASP A 73 -8.59 4.92 30.11
N PHE A 74 -8.61 6.20 29.74
CA PHE A 74 -8.86 6.68 28.37
C PHE A 74 -7.90 6.06 27.34
N THR A 75 -6.74 5.61 27.79
CA THR A 75 -5.77 4.88 26.97
C THR A 75 -6.25 3.52 26.46
N GLN A 76 -7.32 2.96 27.04
CA GLN A 76 -7.96 1.72 26.60
C GLN A 76 -8.97 1.95 25.47
N LEU A 77 -9.38 3.20 25.21
CA LEU A 77 -10.37 3.53 24.19
C LEU A 77 -9.88 3.11 22.79
N GLN A 78 -8.59 3.24 22.50
CA GLN A 78 -7.97 2.78 21.25
C GLN A 78 -7.88 1.24 21.10
N LEU A 79 -7.79 0.49 22.21
CA LEU A 79 -7.69 -0.98 22.21
C LEU A 79 -9.06 -1.64 22.08
N SER A 80 -10.10 -0.98 22.60
CA SER A 80 -11.46 -1.49 22.65
C SER A 80 -12.35 -0.97 21.51
N THR A 81 -11.81 -0.16 20.60
CA THR A 81 -12.58 0.48 19.52
C THR A 81 -12.13 -0.03 18.16
N ARG A 82 -13.08 -0.55 17.37
CA ARG A 82 -12.88 -0.88 15.96
C ARG A 82 -13.18 0.34 15.10
N PHE A 83 -12.18 0.82 14.38
CA PHE A 83 -12.34 1.88 13.40
C PHE A 83 -12.61 1.28 12.02
N THR A 84 -13.68 1.73 11.39
CA THR A 84 -14.12 1.28 10.07
C THR A 84 -13.98 2.41 9.06
N ILE A 85 -13.72 2.05 7.81
CA ILE A 85 -13.77 2.97 6.67
C ILE A 85 -15.04 2.59 5.91
N PRO A 86 -16.12 3.40 6.02
CA PRO A 86 -17.37 3.09 5.35
C PRO A 86 -17.18 3.10 3.83
N SER A 87 -18.04 2.36 3.14
CA SER A 87 -18.03 2.30 1.68
C SER A 87 -18.22 3.70 1.09
N SER A 88 -17.35 4.05 0.15
CA SER A 88 -17.45 5.29 -0.62
C SER A 88 -16.85 5.13 -2.01
N ASP A 89 -17.40 5.89 -2.95
CA ASP A 89 -16.81 6.07 -4.26
C ASP A 89 -15.94 7.32 -4.25
N ILE A 90 -14.75 7.22 -4.85
CA ILE A 90 -13.80 8.33 -4.96
C ILE A 90 -13.61 8.64 -6.44
N HIS A 91 -13.79 9.91 -6.80
CA HIS A 91 -13.59 10.39 -8.15
C HIS A 91 -12.62 11.56 -8.15
N TYR A 92 -11.55 11.43 -8.93
CA TYR A 92 -10.56 12.46 -9.20
C TYR A 92 -10.46 12.70 -10.71
N PRO A 93 -11.40 13.44 -11.32
CA PRO A 93 -11.44 13.66 -12.77
C PRO A 93 -10.17 14.31 -13.32
N ALA A 94 -9.54 15.21 -12.55
CA ALA A 94 -8.29 15.88 -12.95
C ALA A 94 -7.11 14.90 -13.17
N TYR A 95 -7.21 13.67 -12.65
CA TYR A 95 -6.19 12.64 -12.77
C TYR A 95 -6.68 11.40 -13.52
N ASP A 96 -7.88 11.46 -14.12
CA ASP A 96 -8.59 10.30 -14.69
C ASP A 96 -8.61 9.09 -13.73
N LEU A 97 -8.80 9.34 -12.44
CA LEU A 97 -8.77 8.31 -11.40
C LEU A 97 -10.15 8.14 -10.78
N SER A 98 -10.63 6.90 -10.70
CA SER A 98 -11.81 6.54 -9.92
C SER A 98 -11.58 5.26 -9.10
N VAL A 99 -12.18 5.22 -7.92
CA VAL A 99 -12.19 4.05 -7.04
C VAL A 99 -13.64 3.81 -6.63
N ILE A 100 -14.12 2.59 -6.82
CA ILE A 100 -15.51 2.20 -6.56
C ILE A 100 -15.57 1.28 -5.34
N ASN A 101 -16.52 1.57 -4.44
CA ASN A 101 -16.79 0.82 -3.22
C ASN A 101 -15.54 0.68 -2.32
N LEU A 102 -14.77 1.76 -2.15
CA LEU A 102 -13.64 1.78 -1.24
C LEU A 102 -14.15 1.65 0.21
N ARG A 103 -13.67 0.64 0.91
CA ARG A 103 -14.06 0.31 2.28
C ARG A 103 -12.89 -0.28 3.04
N GLY A 104 -12.97 -0.38 4.35
CA GLY A 104 -11.85 -0.96 5.10
C GLY A 104 -11.99 -0.94 6.60
N ASN A 105 -10.88 -1.29 7.25
CA ASN A 105 -10.72 -1.22 8.69
C ASN A 105 -9.38 -0.57 9.01
N LEU A 106 -9.33 0.13 10.13
CA LEU A 106 -8.11 0.73 10.67
C LEU A 106 -7.79 0.02 11.99
N PHE A 107 -6.63 -0.65 12.02
CA PHE A 107 -6.14 -1.32 13.21
C PHE A 107 -4.96 -0.55 13.78
N PHE A 108 -5.04 -0.23 15.08
CA PHE A 108 -3.90 0.24 15.84
C PHE A 108 -3.21 -0.98 16.45
N SER A 109 -2.12 -1.43 15.83
CA SER A 109 -1.33 -2.54 16.37
C SER A 109 -0.33 -2.00 17.39
N LEU A 110 -0.58 -2.33 18.65
CA LEU A 110 0.31 -2.09 19.80
C LEU A 110 1.05 -3.38 20.22
N GLY A 111 1.09 -4.39 19.34
CA GLY A 111 1.66 -5.73 19.60
C GLY A 111 3.19 -5.75 19.65
N GLN A 112 3.81 -6.90 19.43
CA GLN A 112 5.27 -7.00 19.25
C GLN A 112 5.63 -7.12 17.76
N ASP A 113 6.71 -6.46 17.35
CA ASP A 113 7.34 -6.55 16.05
C ASP A 113 8.25 -7.79 15.97
N PRO A 114 8.82 -8.11 14.79
CA PRO A 114 9.66 -9.29 14.61
C PRO A 114 10.97 -9.31 15.43
N SER A 115 11.38 -8.18 16.00
CA SER A 115 12.56 -8.07 16.88
C SER A 115 12.20 -8.25 18.36
N GLY A 116 10.94 -8.56 18.67
CA GLY A 116 10.42 -8.64 20.03
C GLY A 116 10.21 -7.28 20.68
N GLN A 117 10.47 -6.17 19.96
CA GLN A 117 10.10 -4.83 20.41
C GLN A 117 8.61 -4.60 20.18
N ARG A 118 8.01 -3.61 20.84
CA ARG A 118 6.58 -3.35 20.62
C ARG A 118 6.37 -2.66 19.26
N ALA A 119 5.55 -3.27 18.42
CA ALA A 119 5.09 -2.70 17.16
C ALA A 119 4.31 -1.40 17.43
N LYS A 120 4.70 -0.32 16.76
CA LYS A 120 4.01 0.97 16.78
C LYS A 120 3.45 1.25 15.39
N ASN A 121 2.47 0.44 15.00
CA ASN A 121 2.02 0.41 13.62
C ASN A 121 0.53 0.72 13.53
N VAL A 122 0.20 1.67 12.67
CA VAL A 122 -1.18 1.83 12.20
C VAL A 122 -1.30 1.05 10.91
N VAL A 123 -2.25 0.11 10.86
CA VAL A 123 -2.48 -0.75 9.71
C VAL A 123 -3.88 -0.49 9.15
N PRO A 124 -4.03 0.45 8.18
CA PRO A 124 -5.22 0.49 7.35
C PRO A 124 -5.22 -0.71 6.40
N THR A 125 -6.31 -1.47 6.41
CA THR A 125 -6.62 -2.45 5.36
C THR A 125 -7.80 -1.95 4.57
N LEU A 126 -7.57 -1.66 3.30
CA LEU A 126 -8.53 -1.11 2.35
C LEU A 126 -8.88 -2.16 1.29
N PHE A 127 -10.13 -2.14 0.87
CA PHE A 127 -10.66 -2.94 -0.20
C PHE A 127 -11.45 -2.04 -1.15
N ALA A 128 -11.34 -2.27 -2.45
CA ALA A 128 -12.20 -1.62 -3.43
C ALA A 128 -12.60 -2.66 -4.48
N ASP A 129 -13.81 -2.51 -5.02
CA ASP A 129 -14.28 -3.43 -6.05
C ASP A 129 -13.60 -3.12 -7.38
N GLN A 130 -13.33 -1.83 -7.62
CA GLN A 130 -12.68 -1.38 -8.85
C GLN A 130 -11.80 -0.14 -8.60
N ILE A 131 -10.65 -0.11 -9.25
CA ILE A 131 -9.85 1.09 -9.46
C ILE A 131 -9.65 1.28 -10.96
N THR A 132 -9.92 2.48 -11.45
CA THR A 132 -9.68 2.85 -12.84
C THR A 132 -8.75 4.05 -12.88
N PHE A 133 -7.62 3.91 -13.57
CA PHE A 133 -6.72 5.02 -13.88
C PHE A 133 -6.61 5.16 -15.39
N ARG A 134 -7.01 6.33 -15.91
CA ARG A 134 -7.21 6.57 -17.35
C ARG A 134 -8.21 5.58 -17.92
N LYS A 135 -7.73 4.52 -18.56
CA LYS A 135 -8.54 3.43 -19.12
C LYS A 135 -8.16 2.05 -18.56
N LEU A 136 -7.18 2.01 -17.67
CA LEU A 136 -6.75 0.78 -17.00
C LEU A 136 -7.66 0.53 -15.81
N THR A 137 -8.37 -0.58 -15.85
CA THR A 137 -9.28 -0.98 -14.78
C THR A 137 -8.75 -2.25 -14.11
N ALA A 138 -8.48 -2.16 -12.81
CA ALA A 138 -8.21 -3.30 -11.96
C ALA A 138 -9.41 -3.56 -11.04
N GLN A 139 -9.67 -4.82 -10.72
CA GLN A 139 -10.81 -5.30 -9.95
C GLN A 139 -10.35 -6.00 -8.67
N ASN A 140 -11.23 -6.10 -7.67
CA ASN A 140 -10.98 -6.80 -6.40
C ASN A 140 -9.68 -6.33 -5.73
N LEU A 141 -9.52 -5.01 -5.61
CA LEU A 141 -8.34 -4.39 -5.02
C LEU A 141 -8.33 -4.62 -3.51
N SER A 142 -7.20 -5.09 -2.99
CA SER A 142 -6.89 -5.18 -1.56
C SER A 142 -5.57 -4.46 -1.30
N ILE A 143 -5.57 -3.48 -0.41
CA ILE A 143 -4.39 -2.72 -0.01
C ILE A 143 -4.21 -2.83 1.50
N ALA A 144 -3.06 -3.32 1.93
CA ALA A 144 -2.61 -3.22 3.30
C ALA A 144 -1.54 -2.13 3.39
N VAL A 145 -1.78 -1.11 4.22
CA VAL A 145 -0.81 -0.05 4.52
C VAL A 145 -0.32 -0.25 5.95
N THR A 146 0.95 0.00 6.20
CA THR A 146 1.56 0.07 7.53
C THR A 146 2.23 1.41 7.66
N VAL A 147 1.91 2.15 8.72
CA VAL A 147 2.58 3.42 9.06
C VAL A 147 3.29 3.27 10.39
N ASN A 148 4.59 3.61 10.41
CA ASN A 148 5.43 3.64 11.60
C ASN A 148 6.35 4.87 11.58
N SER A 149 7.25 4.99 12.54
CA SER A 149 8.18 6.14 12.63
C SER A 149 9.19 6.23 11.49
N GLN A 150 9.43 5.14 10.77
CA GLN A 150 10.36 5.10 9.64
C GLN A 150 9.70 5.48 8.31
N GLY A 151 8.38 5.30 8.20
CA GLY A 151 7.67 5.59 6.95
C GLY A 151 6.31 4.92 6.80
N ILE A 152 5.86 4.91 5.54
CA ILE A 152 4.63 4.29 5.07
C ILE A 152 5.00 3.15 4.11
N TYR A 153 4.46 1.97 4.37
CA TYR A 153 4.71 0.76 3.60
C TYR A 153 3.38 0.20 3.15
N GLY A 154 3.21 -0.02 1.85
CA GLY A 154 1.98 -0.56 1.30
C GLY A 154 2.22 -1.81 0.49
N ARG A 155 1.27 -2.73 0.53
CA ARG A 155 1.14 -3.85 -0.40
C ARG A 155 -0.25 -3.86 -0.98
N ALA A 156 -0.35 -4.06 -2.28
CA ALA A 156 -1.60 -4.13 -3.01
C ALA A 156 -1.67 -5.42 -3.82
N ASN A 157 -2.87 -5.98 -3.94
CA ASN A 157 -3.19 -7.02 -4.93
C ASN A 157 -4.54 -6.71 -5.59
N ALA A 158 -4.69 -7.10 -6.85
CA ALA A 158 -5.90 -6.91 -7.64
C ALA A 158 -5.91 -7.89 -8.82
N LEU A 159 -6.99 -7.85 -9.61
CA LEU A 159 -7.09 -8.50 -10.91
C LEU A 159 -7.01 -7.44 -12.02
N LEU A 160 -6.19 -7.68 -13.03
CA LEU A 160 -6.02 -6.77 -14.17
C LEU A 160 -5.97 -7.58 -15.47
N GLY A 161 -6.89 -7.29 -16.40
CA GLY A 161 -6.91 -7.93 -17.72
C GLY A 161 -6.96 -9.45 -17.68
N GLY A 162 -7.72 -10.02 -16.74
CA GLY A 162 -7.85 -11.47 -16.53
C GLY A 162 -6.64 -12.13 -15.87
N GLY A 163 -5.61 -11.37 -15.50
CA GLY A 163 -4.45 -11.81 -14.74
C GLY A 163 -4.43 -11.28 -13.31
N SER A 164 -3.42 -11.65 -12.54
CA SER A 164 -3.17 -11.06 -11.21
C SER A 164 -2.27 -9.82 -11.33
N LEU A 165 -2.50 -8.87 -10.44
CA LEU A 165 -1.64 -7.71 -10.20
C LEU A 165 -1.25 -7.71 -8.74
N ASP A 166 0.04 -7.71 -8.47
CA ASP A 166 0.63 -7.47 -7.15
C ASP A 166 1.44 -6.20 -7.20
N GLY A 167 1.53 -5.49 -6.08
CA GLY A 167 2.39 -4.33 -5.99
C GLY A 167 2.72 -3.98 -4.55
N GLY A 168 3.70 -3.10 -4.42
CA GLY A 168 4.06 -2.53 -3.13
C GLY A 168 4.70 -1.17 -3.30
N PHE A 169 4.67 -0.41 -2.22
CA PHE A 169 5.36 0.87 -2.15
C PHE A 169 5.95 1.08 -0.76
N THR A 170 6.98 1.90 -0.72
CA THR A 170 7.63 2.37 0.49
C THR A 170 7.85 3.87 0.36
N LEU A 171 7.51 4.64 1.38
CA LEU A 171 7.83 6.05 1.53
C LEU A 171 8.53 6.21 2.88
N GLU A 172 9.78 6.65 2.88
CA GLU A 172 10.54 6.83 4.12
C GLU A 172 10.41 8.26 4.63
N PHE A 173 10.25 8.42 5.95
CA PHE A 173 10.25 9.72 6.62
C PHE A 173 11.67 10.22 6.85
N ARG A 174 12.37 10.52 5.76
CA ARG A 174 13.73 11.08 5.74
C ARG A 174 13.75 12.44 5.06
N PRO A 175 14.78 13.27 5.27
CA PRO A 175 14.99 14.47 4.46
C PRO A 175 15.00 14.06 2.99
N ASP A 176 14.23 14.75 2.14
CA ASP A 176 13.97 14.45 0.73
C ASP A 176 12.85 13.43 0.38
N LEU A 177 12.26 12.77 1.37
CA LEU A 177 11.12 11.84 1.22
C LEU A 177 11.36 10.80 0.12
N PRO A 178 12.35 9.91 0.28
CA PRO A 178 12.61 8.88 -0.71
C PRO A 178 11.46 7.88 -0.72
N TRP A 179 11.07 7.46 -1.91
CA TRP A 179 10.04 6.45 -2.09
C TRP A 179 10.39 5.51 -3.24
N SER A 180 9.92 4.27 -3.11
CA SER A 180 9.98 3.26 -4.15
C SER A 180 8.63 2.59 -4.31
N ALA A 181 8.37 2.11 -5.52
CA ALA A 181 7.18 1.35 -5.82
C ALA A 181 7.51 0.25 -6.83
N TRP A 182 6.82 -0.87 -6.73
CA TRP A 182 6.90 -1.94 -7.71
C TRP A 182 5.51 -2.51 -7.98
N SER A 183 5.35 -3.07 -9.16
CA SER A 183 4.17 -3.82 -9.55
C SER A 183 4.56 -5.00 -10.41
N SER A 184 3.97 -6.16 -10.16
CA SER A 184 4.10 -7.35 -10.97
C SER A 184 2.73 -7.79 -11.45
N THR A 185 2.60 -8.08 -12.73
CA THR A 185 1.40 -8.71 -13.29
C THR A 185 1.72 -10.08 -13.83
N SER A 186 0.82 -11.02 -13.64
CA SER A 186 0.94 -12.37 -14.21
C SER A 186 -0.27 -12.73 -15.06
N ASN A 187 -0.04 -13.35 -16.21
CA ASN A 187 -1.08 -13.84 -17.13
C ASN A 187 -2.10 -12.74 -17.57
N MET A 188 -1.64 -11.51 -17.71
CA MET A 188 -2.47 -10.37 -18.10
C MET A 188 -2.64 -10.32 -19.63
N GLU A 189 -3.83 -9.97 -20.11
CA GLU A 189 -4.03 -9.61 -21.52
C GLU A 189 -3.30 -8.29 -21.85
N SER A 190 -2.24 -8.36 -22.68
CA SER A 190 -1.47 -7.17 -23.12
C SER A 190 -2.31 -6.12 -23.84
N ARG A 191 -3.46 -6.51 -24.38
CA ARG A 191 -4.43 -5.60 -25.00
C ARG A 191 -4.90 -4.51 -24.03
N VAL A 192 -5.07 -4.84 -22.75
CA VAL A 192 -5.56 -3.89 -21.74
C VAL A 192 -4.60 -2.71 -21.58
N ILE A 193 -3.28 -2.95 -21.64
CA ILE A 193 -2.29 -1.88 -21.58
C ILE A 193 -2.22 -1.11 -22.89
N THR A 194 -2.16 -1.80 -24.03
CA THR A 194 -2.01 -1.15 -25.34
C THR A 194 -3.23 -0.30 -25.72
N ASP A 195 -4.44 -0.75 -25.42
CA ASP A 195 -5.68 0.01 -25.63
C ASP A 195 -5.76 1.24 -24.70
N ALA A 196 -5.15 1.17 -23.50
CA ALA A 196 -5.15 2.27 -22.55
C ALA A 196 -4.08 3.33 -22.83
N LEU A 197 -2.87 2.92 -23.23
CA LEU A 197 -1.72 3.82 -23.39
C LEU A 197 -1.50 4.30 -24.83
N THR A 198 -1.80 3.46 -25.81
CA THR A 198 -1.57 3.75 -27.25
C THR A 198 -2.80 3.39 -28.10
N PRO A 199 -3.98 3.97 -27.78
CA PRO A 199 -5.23 3.60 -28.44
C PRO A 199 -5.13 3.75 -29.97
N GLY A 200 -5.50 2.70 -30.70
CA GLY A 200 -5.55 2.70 -32.17
C GLY A 200 -4.21 2.74 -32.91
N THR A 201 -3.09 2.85 -32.19
CA THR A 201 -1.75 2.96 -32.81
C THR A 201 -1.03 1.61 -32.81
N PHE A 202 -1.13 0.87 -31.70
CA PHE A 202 -0.44 -0.40 -31.51
C PHE A 202 -1.29 -1.29 -30.62
N GLY A 203 -1.45 -2.56 -30.98
CA GLY A 203 -2.26 -3.52 -30.24
C GLY A 203 -1.55 -4.86 -30.12
N LEU A 204 -1.27 -5.26 -28.89
CA LEU A 204 -0.75 -6.59 -28.57
C LEU A 204 -1.91 -7.49 -28.12
N ARG A 205 -1.89 -8.74 -28.57
CA ARG A 205 -2.92 -9.75 -28.25
C ARG A 205 -2.28 -11.04 -27.78
N SER A 206 -1.48 -10.92 -26.73
CA SER A 206 -0.83 -12.04 -26.05
C SER A 206 -1.02 -11.91 -24.54
N LYS A 207 -0.97 -13.04 -23.86
CA LYS A 207 -0.78 -13.08 -22.41
C LYS A 207 0.64 -12.65 -22.08
N VAL A 208 0.79 -11.81 -21.07
CA VAL A 208 2.08 -11.29 -20.64
C VAL A 208 2.22 -11.33 -19.12
N ASP A 209 3.45 -11.56 -18.69
CA ASP A 209 3.91 -11.22 -17.35
C ASP A 209 4.70 -9.91 -17.44
N ALA A 210 4.56 -9.04 -16.45
CA ALA A 210 5.30 -7.80 -16.43
C ALA A 210 5.74 -7.45 -15.01
N LEU A 211 6.89 -6.80 -14.89
CA LEU A 211 7.40 -6.23 -13.66
C LEU A 211 7.77 -4.78 -13.93
N VAL A 212 7.45 -3.89 -13.01
CA VAL A 212 7.92 -2.51 -13.00
C VAL A 212 8.43 -2.18 -11.62
N ASN A 213 9.54 -1.45 -11.55
CA ASN A 213 10.10 -0.89 -10.34
C ASN A 213 10.47 0.58 -10.57
N VAL A 214 10.17 1.43 -9.60
CA VAL A 214 10.45 2.87 -9.61
C VAL A 214 11.09 3.24 -8.28
N ASN A 215 12.09 4.11 -8.35
CA ASN A 215 12.70 4.80 -7.21
C ASN A 215 12.65 6.30 -7.45
N ALA A 216 12.35 7.06 -6.40
CA ALA A 216 12.05 8.47 -6.48
C ALA A 216 12.29 9.18 -5.14
N GLN A 217 12.25 10.52 -5.16
CA GLN A 217 12.40 11.38 -3.99
C GLN A 217 11.51 12.60 -4.12
N GLY A 218 10.65 12.83 -3.12
CA GLY A 218 9.60 13.82 -3.20
C GLY A 218 8.80 13.65 -4.50
N LYS A 219 8.79 14.69 -5.35
CA LYS A 219 8.09 14.66 -6.65
C LYS A 219 8.95 14.15 -7.82
N ASN A 220 10.21 13.81 -7.59
CA ASN A 220 11.18 13.52 -8.65
C ASN A 220 11.46 12.03 -8.79
N ILE A 221 11.18 11.45 -9.96
CA ILE A 221 11.58 10.08 -10.30
C ILE A 221 13.11 10.04 -10.53
N ARG A 222 13.82 9.22 -9.76
CA ARG A 222 15.28 9.02 -9.86
C ARG A 222 15.60 8.01 -10.95
N GLY A 223 14.83 6.93 -11.02
CA GLY A 223 14.90 5.95 -12.09
C GLY A 223 14.07 4.72 -11.80
N GLY A 224 14.13 3.76 -12.71
CA GLY A 224 13.36 2.54 -12.64
C GLY A 224 13.70 1.59 -13.77
N TYR A 225 13.12 0.41 -13.68
CA TYR A 225 13.19 -0.58 -14.73
C TYR A 225 11.87 -1.31 -14.85
N GLY A 226 11.65 -1.93 -16.00
CA GLY A 226 10.56 -2.85 -16.18
C GLY A 226 10.91 -3.96 -17.14
N THR A 227 10.22 -5.07 -17.00
CA THR A 227 10.31 -6.22 -17.90
C THR A 227 8.91 -6.62 -18.32
N ILE A 228 8.80 -7.11 -19.55
CA ILE A 228 7.57 -7.74 -20.04
C ILE A 228 7.96 -9.02 -20.79
N SER A 229 7.32 -10.12 -20.40
CA SER A 229 7.55 -11.46 -20.93
C SER A 229 6.26 -11.97 -21.56
N PHE A 230 6.34 -12.46 -22.80
CA PHE A 230 5.16 -12.95 -23.52
C PHE A 230 4.98 -14.45 -23.31
N LEU A 231 3.77 -14.87 -22.96
CA LEU A 231 3.47 -16.26 -22.54
C LEU A 231 3.08 -17.21 -23.69
N ASP A 232 2.75 -16.72 -24.90
CA ASP A 232 2.42 -17.57 -26.07
C ASP A 232 2.56 -16.77 -27.40
N GLN A 233 3.00 -17.26 -28.58
CA GLN A 233 3.35 -18.59 -29.10
C GLN A 233 4.64 -18.54 -29.96
N ALA A 234 5.48 -19.57 -29.83
CA ALA A 234 6.18 -20.15 -30.99
C ALA A 234 5.94 -21.67 -31.00
N ARG A 235 4.88 -22.11 -31.69
CA ARG A 235 4.95 -23.37 -32.47
C ARG A 235 6.02 -23.10 -33.55
N ARG A 236 7.00 -23.95 -33.87
CA ARG A 236 7.04 -25.43 -34.00
C ARG A 236 8.48 -25.87 -34.37
N ARG A 237 8.73 -27.19 -34.28
CA ARG A 237 9.83 -27.96 -34.90
C ARG A 237 11.25 -27.65 -34.41
N GLN A 238 11.97 -28.69 -34.02
CA GLN A 238 13.41 -28.73 -33.70
C GLN A 238 13.81 -28.26 -32.29
N GLY A 239 13.50 -29.10 -31.28
CA GLY A 239 14.51 -29.66 -30.38
C GLY A 239 15.44 -28.77 -29.55
N ARG A 240 15.21 -27.45 -29.42
CA ARG A 240 15.94 -26.59 -28.49
C ARG A 240 15.00 -25.85 -27.53
N PRO A 241 15.31 -25.76 -26.23
CA PRO A 241 14.53 -24.95 -25.31
C PRO A 241 14.69 -23.47 -25.67
N TRP A 242 13.58 -22.81 -25.99
CA TRP A 242 13.53 -21.37 -26.27
C TRP A 242 13.04 -20.63 -25.01
N SER A 243 13.80 -19.66 -24.52
CA SER A 243 13.40 -18.75 -23.43
C SER A 243 12.37 -17.72 -23.93
N ALA A 244 11.25 -17.52 -23.23
CA ALA A 244 10.21 -16.55 -23.61
C ALA A 244 10.84 -15.19 -23.99
N PRO A 245 10.39 -14.52 -25.07
CA PRO A 245 10.90 -13.22 -25.44
C PRO A 245 10.60 -12.22 -24.31
N GLU A 246 11.66 -11.61 -23.79
CA GLU A 246 11.63 -10.64 -22.70
C GLU A 246 12.08 -9.28 -23.22
N LEU A 247 11.26 -8.25 -23.05
CA LEU A 247 11.66 -6.87 -23.30
C LEU A 247 12.01 -6.21 -21.97
N ARG A 248 13.22 -5.63 -21.88
CA ARG A 248 13.68 -4.89 -20.70
C ARG A 248 13.75 -3.40 -21.01
N LEU A 249 13.18 -2.59 -20.13
CA LEU A 249 13.18 -1.13 -20.21
C LEU A 249 13.84 -0.56 -18.97
N ARG A 250 14.65 0.50 -19.14
CA ARG A 250 15.21 1.30 -18.05
C ARG A 250 14.90 2.77 -18.31
N PHE A 251 14.57 3.51 -17.26
CA PHE A 251 14.28 4.94 -17.33
C PHE A 251 14.86 5.66 -16.11
N GLY A 252 15.22 6.95 -16.26
CA GLY A 252 15.83 7.76 -15.20
C GLY A 252 17.02 8.60 -15.69
N ARG A 253 17.47 9.55 -14.87
CA ARG A 253 18.48 10.57 -15.26
C ARG A 253 19.89 10.04 -15.58
N ASN A 254 20.15 8.74 -15.48
CA ASN A 254 21.45 8.10 -15.78
C ASN A 254 21.31 6.85 -16.67
N THR A 255 20.58 6.91 -17.78
CA THR A 255 20.65 5.88 -18.82
C THR A 255 21.91 6.06 -19.67
N ARG A 256 23.09 5.69 -19.14
CA ARG A 256 24.23 5.35 -20.01
C ARG A 256 24.04 3.91 -20.50
N HIS A 257 24.05 3.77 -21.81
CA HIS A 257 24.07 2.51 -22.55
C HIS A 257 25.05 1.51 -21.94
N LEU A 258 24.56 0.35 -21.52
CA LEU A 258 25.34 -0.87 -21.39
C LEU A 258 24.47 -2.04 -21.83
N SER A 259 24.63 -2.41 -23.09
CA SER A 259 24.28 -3.72 -23.62
C SER A 259 25.35 -4.72 -23.18
N THR A 260 25.11 -5.42 -22.08
CA THR A 260 25.81 -6.66 -21.76
C THR A 260 24.88 -7.59 -20.96
N PRO A 261 24.70 -8.85 -21.38
CA PRO A 261 23.90 -9.81 -20.65
C PRO A 261 24.62 -10.22 -19.36
N LEU A 262 23.97 -10.03 -18.22
CA LEU A 262 24.36 -10.69 -16.98
C LEU A 262 23.86 -12.14 -17.04
N SER A 263 24.79 -13.09 -17.09
CA SER A 263 24.51 -14.52 -16.92
C SER A 263 23.88 -14.78 -15.54
N PRO A 264 22.94 -15.73 -15.42
CA PRO A 264 22.39 -16.11 -14.14
C PRO A 264 23.44 -16.88 -13.33
N VAL A 265 23.74 -16.38 -12.13
CA VAL A 265 24.47 -17.12 -11.10
C VAL A 265 23.47 -18.06 -10.45
N ASN A 266 23.63 -19.37 -10.67
CA ASN A 266 22.97 -20.41 -9.88
C ASN A 266 23.64 -20.49 -8.51
N PRO A 267 22.91 -20.45 -7.39
CA PRO A 267 23.44 -20.93 -6.12
C PRO A 267 23.39 -22.47 -6.12
N GLU A 268 24.56 -23.11 -5.95
CA GLU A 268 24.66 -24.54 -5.65
C GLU A 268 23.95 -24.86 -4.32
N PRO A 269 23.33 -26.05 -4.19
CA PRO A 269 22.78 -26.50 -2.92
C PRO A 269 23.91 -26.95 -1.98
N PRO A 270 23.77 -26.76 -0.65
CA PRO A 270 24.77 -27.22 0.31
C PRO A 270 24.88 -28.74 0.27
N GLY A 271 26.11 -29.23 0.14
CA GLY A 271 26.45 -30.64 0.19
C GLY A 271 26.09 -31.28 1.54
N SER A 272 25.80 -32.57 1.43
CA SER A 272 25.59 -33.59 2.47
C SER A 272 26.64 -33.62 3.57
#